data_AF-A0A4Q6G097-F1
#
_entry.id   AF-A0A4Q6G097-F1
#
_cell.length_a   1.000
_cell.length_b   1.000
_cell.length_c   1.000
_cell.angle_alpha   90.00
_cell.angle_beta   90.00
_cell.angle_gamma   90.00
#
_symmetry.space_group_name_H-M   'P 1'
#
loop_
_entity.id
_entity.type
_entity.pdbx_description
1 polymer ?
#
loop_
_entity_poly.entity_id
_entity_poly.type
_entity_poly.pdbx_seq_one_letter_code
_entity_poly.pdbx_strand_id
1 'polypeptide(L)'
;MKNFIGLFLLFFTLMPVLSAAEDLPSALRRSKFILNGLMPREAEFQTDTASQEAYRSAVRSYIESDRFYNAALRYHERVLGVGLPEDYMEELLRDDIDGKQEKFATITCGRFAEGQGRFICGWSSLITQRKGTGCTQASERPVSVFWYPKIVAWVCPSVVNACGQDLSKCFVRSSEENEARNSELGTTENFDSRFAVMRSLSRQAAGLATAVAVENYPYTKILEPGLTAVDGAIAHFYSQKHHFRINELDLDPEIVSILSNTALPDTRYKLLKTTHANPNTGGILSTFGWLRRYDKNRTRGNELYKRLLCRDFTADLPRVFPQDPGNLRETEGCKGCHATLDPLADFFKAWGEGADLYSGRQALVSTEFAGKQGTTLADLANIIRSDEAFATCTVQNVWGWLMGRKFYTDEEPLRTAFKDYFIRSNYSFKELVYAITTHPSFMEGARSDAIVTDPLTAPPLGTVPEAVATTCDRTYTYAADIAPKITLCTSCHRAGTTRQSLETEAQWGIWGNTAVQMMGSGQMPPGPSNSQVQMLRKAVQCYKEQNP
;
A
#
# COMPACT_ATOMS: atom_id res chain seq x y z
N MET A 1 -27.70 -58.27 49.39
CA MET A 1 -27.17 -57.97 48.04
C MET A 1 -28.36 -57.72 47.13
N LYS A 2 -28.28 -56.67 46.29
CA LYS A 2 -29.32 -56.11 45.39
C LYS A 2 -30.08 -54.91 45.99
N ASN A 3 -30.10 -53.82 45.22
CA ASN A 3 -30.95 -52.62 45.32
C ASN A 3 -30.40 -51.37 46.05
N PHE A 4 -29.22 -50.85 45.65
CA PHE A 4 -28.83 -49.47 46.00
C PHE A 4 -27.90 -48.81 44.96
N ILE A 5 -28.21 -48.98 43.67
CA ILE A 5 -27.52 -48.32 42.54
C ILE A 5 -28.60 -47.80 41.60
N GLY A 6 -29.01 -46.54 41.74
CA GLY A 6 -30.04 -45.98 40.88
C GLY A 6 -30.61 -44.64 41.33
N LEU A 7 -29.77 -43.67 41.72
CA LEU A 7 -30.26 -42.31 41.96
C LEU A 7 -29.14 -41.23 41.97
N PHE A 8 -28.17 -41.29 41.04
CA PHE A 8 -27.11 -40.25 40.98
C PHE A 8 -26.76 -39.78 39.56
N LEU A 9 -27.65 -39.99 38.58
CA LEU A 9 -27.34 -39.80 37.15
C LEU A 9 -28.25 -38.80 36.43
N LEU A 10 -28.96 -37.92 37.14
CA LEU A 10 -29.98 -37.03 36.54
C LEU A 10 -29.97 -35.59 37.08
N PHE A 11 -28.80 -35.04 37.39
CA PHE A 11 -28.63 -33.64 37.80
C PHE A 11 -27.50 -32.91 37.06
N PHE A 12 -27.20 -33.31 35.82
CA PHE A 12 -26.22 -32.63 34.94
C PHE A 12 -26.85 -31.98 33.70
N THR A 13 -28.18 -31.97 33.59
CA THR A 13 -28.89 -31.33 32.47
C THR A 13 -29.38 -29.96 32.89
N LEU A 14 -28.89 -28.91 32.22
CA LEU A 14 -29.42 -27.53 32.22
C LEU A 14 -28.84 -26.55 33.26
N MET A 15 -27.51 -26.54 33.49
CA MET A 15 -26.90 -25.24 33.80
C MET A 15 -26.79 -24.48 32.47
N PRO A 16 -27.55 -23.39 32.24
CA PRO A 16 -27.30 -22.55 31.08
C PRO A 16 -25.86 -22.08 31.20
N VAL A 17 -25.05 -22.36 30.19
CA VAL A 17 -23.74 -21.74 30.06
C VAL A 17 -24.03 -20.25 30.06
N LEU A 18 -23.69 -19.58 31.17
CA LEU A 18 -23.74 -18.13 31.29
C LEU A 18 -22.69 -17.59 30.32
N SER A 19 -23.03 -17.50 29.03
CA SER A 19 -22.26 -16.72 28.09
C SER A 19 -22.27 -15.28 28.60
N ALA A 20 -21.10 -14.73 28.90
CA ALA A 20 -20.99 -13.31 29.22
C ALA A 20 -21.73 -12.52 28.12
N ALA A 21 -22.64 -11.64 28.52
CA ALA A 21 -23.38 -10.82 27.57
C ALA A 21 -22.38 -9.97 26.78
N GLU A 22 -22.48 -9.99 25.45
CA GLU A 22 -21.60 -9.22 24.58
C GLU A 22 -21.72 -7.71 24.86
N ASP A 23 -20.59 -7.04 25.09
CA ASP A 23 -20.54 -5.58 25.28
C ASP A 23 -20.41 -4.86 23.93
N LEU A 24 -21.50 -4.89 23.16
CA LEU A 24 -21.59 -4.23 21.85
C LEU A 24 -21.26 -2.72 21.90
N PRO A 25 -21.66 -1.94 22.93
CA PRO A 25 -21.22 -0.55 23.07
C PRO A 25 -19.72 -0.36 23.15
N SER A 26 -19.01 -1.16 23.95
CA SER A 26 -17.54 -1.07 24.02
C SER A 26 -16.90 -1.57 22.73
N ALA A 27 -17.43 -2.63 22.11
CA ALA A 27 -16.98 -3.12 20.81
C ALA A 27 -17.09 -2.03 19.72
N LEU A 28 -18.22 -1.33 19.66
CA LEU A 28 -18.46 -0.24 18.71
C LEU A 28 -17.46 0.90 18.90
N ARG A 29 -17.20 1.31 20.15
CA ARG A 29 -16.17 2.32 20.46
C ARG A 29 -14.81 1.93 19.91
N ARG A 30 -14.37 0.70 20.18
CA ARG A 30 -13.08 0.18 19.71
C ARG A 30 -13.03 0.13 18.18
N SER A 31 -14.04 -0.47 17.54
CA SER A 31 -14.12 -0.61 16.09
C SER A 31 -14.10 0.74 15.38
N LYS A 32 -14.95 1.69 15.78
CA LYS A 32 -15.00 3.01 15.14
C LYS A 32 -13.70 3.79 15.33
N PHE A 33 -13.11 3.72 16.52
CA PHE A 33 -11.86 4.41 16.79
C PHE A 33 -10.70 3.81 15.98
N ILE A 34 -10.54 2.49 16.00
CA ILE A 34 -9.44 1.82 15.31
C ILE A 34 -9.56 1.97 13.79
N LEU A 35 -10.76 1.79 13.24
CA LEU A 35 -11.00 1.76 11.79
C LEU A 35 -11.14 3.15 11.17
N ASN A 36 -11.71 4.13 11.90
CA ASN A 36 -12.01 5.46 11.35
C ASN A 36 -11.34 6.62 12.09
N GLY A 37 -10.66 6.35 13.20
CA GLY A 37 -10.04 7.39 14.04
C GLY A 37 -11.07 8.29 14.73
N LEU A 38 -12.31 7.83 14.93
CA LEU A 38 -13.39 8.59 15.53
C LEU A 38 -14.01 7.86 16.72
N MET A 39 -14.47 8.64 17.70
CA MET A 39 -15.33 8.12 18.77
C MET A 39 -16.80 8.10 18.31
N PRO A 40 -17.60 7.07 18.66
CA PRO A 40 -19.04 7.08 18.42
C PRO A 40 -19.74 8.16 19.24
N ARG A 41 -20.82 8.70 18.68
CA ARG A 41 -21.75 9.63 19.32
C ARG A 41 -22.84 8.84 20.05
N GLU A 42 -23.52 9.48 21.00
CA GLU A 42 -24.56 8.84 21.80
C GLU A 42 -25.68 8.20 20.96
N ALA A 43 -26.12 8.90 19.91
CA ALA A 43 -27.14 8.39 18.99
C ALA A 43 -26.72 7.11 18.26
N GLU A 44 -25.42 6.93 18.00
CA GLU A 44 -24.89 5.75 17.31
C GLU A 44 -24.87 4.53 18.23
N PHE A 45 -24.75 4.70 19.56
CA PHE A 45 -24.91 3.57 20.48
C PHE A 45 -26.34 3.01 20.42
N GLN A 46 -27.35 3.88 20.36
CA GLN A 46 -28.74 3.45 20.31
C GLN A 46 -29.07 2.66 19.04
N THR A 47 -28.48 3.02 17.90
CA THR A 47 -28.73 2.36 16.61
C THR A 47 -27.81 1.17 16.38
N ASP A 48 -26.50 1.36 16.53
CA ASP A 48 -25.48 0.44 16.04
C ASP A 48 -25.17 -0.66 17.06
N THR A 49 -25.69 -0.57 18.28
CA THR A 49 -25.52 -1.61 19.32
C THR A 49 -26.84 -2.29 19.68
N ALA A 50 -27.92 -1.97 18.97
CA ALA A 50 -29.24 -2.56 19.20
C ALA A 50 -29.27 -4.08 18.98
N SER A 51 -28.37 -4.60 18.13
CA SER A 51 -28.21 -6.04 17.87
C SER A 51 -26.82 -6.32 17.30
N GLN A 52 -26.40 -7.59 17.30
CA GLN A 52 -25.18 -8.03 16.61
C GLN A 52 -25.19 -7.66 15.12
N GLU A 53 -26.35 -7.74 14.47
CA GLU A 53 -26.49 -7.39 13.05
C GLU A 53 -26.29 -5.89 12.81
N ALA A 54 -26.84 -5.04 13.69
CA ALA A 54 -26.61 -3.60 13.65
C ALA A 54 -25.12 -3.26 13.85
N TYR A 55 -24.46 -3.94 14.80
CA TYR A 55 -23.03 -3.77 15.04
C TYR A 55 -22.20 -4.19 13.82
N ARG A 56 -22.48 -5.36 13.25
CA ARG A 56 -21.81 -5.87 12.03
C ARG A 56 -21.98 -4.91 10.86
N SER A 57 -23.19 -4.40 10.64
CA SER A 57 -23.48 -3.39 9.62
C SER A 57 -22.72 -2.08 9.86
N ALA A 58 -22.60 -1.64 11.12
CA ALA A 58 -21.81 -0.46 11.46
C ALA A 58 -20.31 -0.67 11.18
N VAL A 59 -19.73 -1.80 11.62
CA VAL A 59 -18.33 -2.17 11.34
C VAL A 59 -18.06 -2.19 9.83
N ARG A 60 -18.98 -2.77 9.05
CA ARG A 60 -18.93 -2.76 7.58
C ARG A 60 -18.78 -1.35 7.03
N SER A 61 -19.67 -0.45 7.44
CA SER A 61 -19.68 0.94 6.99
C SER A 61 -18.36 1.65 7.34
N TYR A 62 -17.71 1.26 8.45
CA TYR A 62 -16.42 1.84 8.84
C TYR A 62 -15.32 1.41 7.87
N ILE A 63 -15.23 0.12 7.55
CA ILE A 63 -14.23 -0.44 6.61
C ILE A 63 -14.41 0.11 5.18
N GLU A 64 -15.64 0.42 4.79
CA GLU A 64 -15.95 0.99 3.48
C GLU A 64 -15.77 2.51 3.42
N SER A 65 -15.65 3.17 4.57
CA SER A 65 -15.51 4.62 4.61
C SER A 65 -14.14 5.09 4.12
N ASP A 66 -14.09 6.32 3.63
CA ASP A 66 -12.83 6.97 3.24
C ASP A 66 -11.82 7.08 4.40
N ARG A 67 -12.31 7.07 5.65
CA ARG A 67 -11.46 7.17 6.85
C ARG A 67 -10.68 5.89 7.11
N PHE A 68 -11.14 4.74 6.63
CA PHE A 68 -10.43 3.47 6.73
C PHE A 68 -9.05 3.55 6.09
N TYR A 69 -8.90 4.34 5.02
CA TYR A 69 -7.62 4.61 4.37
C TYR A 69 -6.53 5.04 5.36
N ASN A 70 -6.84 6.01 6.25
CA ASN A 70 -5.86 6.55 7.19
C ASN A 70 -5.51 5.55 8.29
N ALA A 71 -6.47 4.74 8.72
CA ALA A 71 -6.25 3.68 9.69
C ALA A 71 -5.36 2.56 9.10
N ALA A 72 -5.69 2.11 7.88
CA ALA A 72 -4.90 1.14 7.15
C ALA A 72 -3.48 1.65 6.85
N LEU A 73 -3.31 2.93 6.50
CA LEU A 73 -1.98 3.52 6.27
C LEU A 73 -1.11 3.45 7.53
N ARG A 74 -1.63 3.88 8.68
CA ARG A 74 -0.89 3.77 9.96
C ARG A 74 -0.56 2.33 10.33
N TYR A 75 -1.49 1.41 10.08
CA TYR A 75 -1.25 -0.02 10.26
C TYR A 75 -0.08 -0.50 9.41
N HIS A 76 -0.10 -0.21 8.11
CA HIS A 76 0.95 -0.64 7.18
C HIS A 76 2.30 0.02 7.46
N GLU A 77 2.34 1.29 7.87
CA GLU A 77 3.58 1.95 8.33
C GLU A 77 4.22 1.18 9.48
N ARG A 78 3.42 0.82 10.49
CA ARG A 78 3.88 0.05 11.65
C ARG A 78 4.35 -1.35 11.27
N VAL A 79 3.54 -2.08 10.50
CA VAL A 79 3.85 -3.47 10.10
C VAL A 79 5.08 -3.53 9.23
N LEU A 80 5.21 -2.63 8.25
CA LEU A 80 6.35 -2.61 7.34
C LEU A 80 7.56 -1.88 7.93
N GLY A 81 7.41 -1.15 9.04
CA GLY A 81 8.48 -0.38 9.68
C GLY A 81 8.99 0.76 8.81
N VAL A 82 8.10 1.29 7.97
CA VAL A 82 8.33 2.39 7.04
C VAL A 82 7.58 3.63 7.50
N GLY A 83 7.82 4.77 6.86
CA GLY A 83 7.48 6.07 7.43
C GLY A 83 8.55 6.43 8.44
N LEU A 84 9.51 7.24 7.99
CA LEU A 84 10.62 7.63 8.85
C LEU A 84 10.11 8.57 9.94
N PRO A 85 10.51 8.37 11.21
CA PRO A 85 10.20 9.34 12.24
C PRO A 85 10.86 10.69 11.88
N GLU A 86 10.22 11.78 12.31
CA GLU A 86 10.58 13.14 11.84
C GLU A 86 12.02 13.51 12.17
N ASP A 87 12.56 13.02 13.28
CA ASP A 87 13.96 13.15 13.68
C ASP A 87 14.94 12.51 12.69
N TYR A 88 14.64 11.29 12.23
CA TYR A 88 15.45 10.62 11.21
C TYR A 88 15.30 11.26 9.84
N MET A 89 14.12 11.82 9.55
CA MET A 89 13.91 12.63 8.34
C MET A 89 14.77 13.89 8.34
N GLU A 90 14.89 14.57 9.48
CA GLU A 90 15.81 15.69 9.64
C GLU A 90 17.26 15.27 9.47
N GLU A 91 17.66 14.12 10.02
CA GLU A 91 19.00 13.57 9.81
C GLU A 91 19.29 13.31 8.33
N LEU A 92 18.37 12.65 7.61
CA LEU A 92 18.50 12.44 6.16
C LEU A 92 18.55 13.73 5.35
N LEU A 93 17.87 14.78 5.80
CA LEU A 93 17.91 16.08 5.16
C LEU A 93 19.21 16.84 5.47
N ARG A 94 19.83 16.56 6.62
CA ARG A 94 21.13 17.13 7.03
C ARG A 94 22.31 16.41 6.39
N ASP A 95 22.21 15.10 6.20
CA ASP A 95 23.20 14.32 5.45
C ASP A 95 23.16 14.79 4.00
N ASP A 96 24.25 15.39 3.53
CA ASP A 96 24.42 15.79 2.15
C ASP A 96 24.71 14.55 1.28
N ILE A 97 23.71 13.67 1.18
CA ILE A 97 23.78 12.43 0.40
C ILE A 97 24.00 12.83 -1.07
N ASP A 98 25.25 12.75 -1.50
CA ASP A 98 25.76 13.01 -2.85
C ASP A 98 25.86 14.48 -3.30
N GLY A 99 26.06 15.45 -2.39
CA GLY A 99 26.10 16.87 -2.78
C GLY A 99 24.72 17.38 -3.26
N LYS A 100 23.64 16.70 -2.88
CA LYS A 100 22.28 16.95 -3.37
C LYS A 100 21.53 17.98 -2.55
N GLN A 101 22.02 18.41 -1.38
CA GLN A 101 21.48 19.62 -0.74
C GLN A 101 21.50 20.81 -1.70
N GLU A 102 22.44 20.81 -2.65
CA GLU A 102 22.58 21.81 -3.71
C GLU A 102 21.53 21.72 -4.83
N LYS A 103 20.86 20.57 -4.99
CA LYS A 103 19.93 20.32 -6.11
C LYS A 103 18.49 20.69 -5.80
N PHE A 104 18.12 20.76 -4.53
CA PHE A 104 16.76 21.12 -4.15
C PHE A 104 16.70 22.62 -3.84
N ALA A 105 15.83 23.32 -4.55
CA ALA A 105 15.57 24.72 -4.27
C ALA A 105 14.60 24.86 -3.08
N THR A 106 14.96 25.72 -2.14
CA THR A 106 14.04 26.23 -1.13
C THR A 106 13.34 27.44 -1.72
N ILE A 107 12.01 27.44 -1.66
CA ILE A 107 11.22 28.62 -2.02
C ILE A 107 10.84 29.32 -0.74
N THR A 108 11.35 30.53 -0.56
CA THR A 108 10.98 31.38 0.57
C THR A 108 10.07 32.48 0.03
N CYS A 109 8.84 32.51 0.52
CA CYS A 109 7.88 33.55 0.19
C CYS A 109 7.72 34.49 1.37
N GLY A 110 7.67 35.80 1.09
CA GLY A 110 7.45 36.80 2.12
C GLY A 110 7.39 38.21 1.56
N ARG A 111 6.98 39.15 2.40
CA ARG A 111 7.18 40.58 2.13
C ARG A 111 8.55 40.98 2.65
N PHE A 112 9.54 41.03 1.76
CA PHE A 112 10.88 41.49 2.13
C PHE A 112 10.92 43.02 2.16
N ALA A 113 11.67 43.58 3.10
CA ALA A 113 11.79 45.04 3.29
C ALA A 113 12.26 45.76 2.01
N GLU A 114 13.05 45.10 1.17
CA GLU A 114 13.57 45.62 -0.10
C GLU A 114 12.53 45.61 -1.24
N GLY A 115 11.44 44.85 -1.12
CA GLY A 115 10.44 44.60 -2.16
C GLY A 115 9.29 45.60 -2.25
N GLN A 116 9.39 46.77 -1.60
CA GLN A 116 8.30 47.76 -1.51
C GLN A 116 6.97 47.17 -0.99
N GLY A 117 7.05 46.17 -0.10
CA GLY A 117 5.87 45.49 0.43
C GLY A 117 5.20 44.50 -0.52
N ARG A 118 5.76 44.17 -1.69
CA ARG A 118 5.23 43.08 -2.52
C ARG A 118 5.46 41.72 -1.86
N PHE A 119 4.53 40.79 -2.08
CA PHE A 119 4.72 39.38 -1.73
C PHE A 119 5.60 38.75 -2.81
N ILE A 120 6.85 38.44 -2.46
CA ILE A 120 7.85 37.91 -3.39
C ILE A 120 8.17 36.48 -2.95
N CYS A 121 8.29 35.58 -3.92
CA CYS A 121 8.81 34.25 -3.67
C CYS A 121 10.18 34.11 -4.32
N GLY A 122 11.22 33.98 -3.49
CA GLY A 122 12.59 33.77 -3.93
C GLY A 122 12.92 32.28 -3.98
N TRP A 123 13.63 31.87 -5.03
CA TRP A 123 14.32 30.57 -5.06
C TRP A 123 15.72 30.74 -4.49
N SER A 124 16.05 29.98 -3.45
CA SER A 124 17.42 29.83 -2.98
C SER A 124 17.82 28.35 -3.05
N SER A 125 18.97 28.08 -3.65
CA SER A 125 19.73 26.86 -3.40
C SER A 125 21.02 27.26 -2.69
N LEU A 126 21.67 26.33 -2.00
CA LEU A 126 22.96 26.60 -1.33
C LEU A 126 24.04 27.07 -2.32
N ILE A 127 23.94 26.69 -3.62
CA ILE A 127 24.80 27.23 -4.69
C ILE A 127 24.50 28.71 -4.94
N THR A 128 23.24 29.12 -4.93
CA THR A 128 22.84 30.51 -5.21
C THR A 128 22.86 31.43 -3.99
N GLN A 129 22.98 30.91 -2.77
CA GLN A 129 23.31 31.76 -1.61
C GLN A 129 24.66 32.49 -1.77
N ARG A 130 25.55 32.05 -2.67
CA ARG A 130 26.79 32.77 -3.04
C ARG A 130 26.64 33.73 -4.23
N LYS A 131 25.52 33.72 -4.96
CA LYS A 131 25.22 34.61 -6.08
C LYS A 131 23.74 34.92 -6.05
N GLY A 132 23.34 36.01 -5.37
CA GLY A 132 21.94 36.39 -5.19
C GLY A 132 21.11 36.25 -6.47
N THR A 133 20.20 35.29 -6.49
CA THR A 133 19.30 35.01 -7.62
C THR A 133 17.95 35.69 -7.46
N GLY A 134 17.97 36.97 -7.13
CA GLY A 134 16.87 37.84 -7.52
C GLY A 134 17.05 38.15 -9.01
N CYS A 135 16.01 37.92 -9.81
CA CYS A 135 15.91 38.62 -11.08
C CYS A 135 15.65 40.10 -10.80
N THR A 136 15.96 40.98 -11.75
CA THR A 136 15.57 42.40 -11.59
C THR A 136 14.05 42.49 -11.42
N GLN A 137 13.57 43.44 -10.62
CA GLN A 137 12.14 43.66 -10.40
C GLN A 137 11.36 43.83 -11.73
N ALA A 138 12.00 44.39 -12.74
CA ALA A 138 11.44 44.55 -14.09
C ALA A 138 11.23 43.22 -14.84
N SER A 139 11.95 42.16 -14.44
CA SER A 139 11.87 40.83 -15.05
C SER A 139 10.92 39.89 -14.32
N GLU A 140 10.43 40.27 -13.15
CA GLU A 140 9.47 39.47 -12.37
C GLU A 140 8.15 39.31 -13.15
N ARG A 141 7.52 38.16 -12.95
CA ARG A 141 6.21 37.83 -13.50
C ARG A 141 5.22 37.66 -12.36
N PRO A 142 4.02 38.27 -12.46
CA PRO A 142 2.96 37.98 -11.53
C PRO A 142 2.47 36.55 -11.78
N VAL A 143 2.33 35.78 -10.71
CA VAL A 143 1.74 34.44 -10.74
C VAL A 143 0.70 34.30 -9.64
N SER A 144 -0.31 33.46 -9.92
CA SER A 144 -1.34 33.15 -8.94
C SER A 144 -0.76 32.25 -7.86
N VAL A 145 -1.05 32.59 -6.60
CA VAL A 145 -0.73 31.76 -5.45
C VAL A 145 -1.94 30.87 -5.16
N PHE A 146 -1.82 29.57 -5.39
CA PHE A 146 -2.99 28.68 -5.38
C PHE A 146 -3.68 28.56 -4.01
N TRP A 147 -2.95 28.72 -2.92
CA TRP A 147 -3.51 28.71 -1.56
C TRP A 147 -4.21 30.02 -1.19
N TYR A 148 -4.07 31.05 -2.04
CA TYR A 148 -4.72 32.33 -1.84
C TYR A 148 -4.96 33.02 -3.18
N PRO A 149 -6.05 32.69 -3.92
CA PRO A 149 -6.29 33.16 -5.29
C PRO A 149 -6.44 34.68 -5.43
N LYS A 150 -6.43 35.42 -4.32
CA LYS A 150 -6.44 36.89 -4.27
C LYS A 150 -5.05 37.52 -4.13
N ILE A 151 -3.99 36.72 -3.90
CA ILE A 151 -2.61 37.18 -3.81
C ILE A 151 -1.91 36.83 -5.12
N VAL A 152 -1.21 37.83 -5.65
CA VAL A 152 -0.29 37.68 -6.77
C VAL A 152 1.12 37.67 -6.19
N ALA A 153 1.81 36.55 -6.33
CA ALA A 153 3.23 36.50 -6.03
C ALA A 153 4.01 37.01 -7.24
N TRP A 154 5.07 37.78 -6.98
CA TRP A 154 6.02 38.17 -8.01
C TRP A 154 7.19 37.20 -7.98
N VAL A 155 7.44 36.53 -9.10
CA VAL A 155 8.47 35.49 -9.20
C VAL A 155 9.31 35.69 -10.45
N CYS A 156 10.53 35.17 -10.43
CA CYS A 156 11.39 35.23 -11.59
C CYS A 156 10.89 34.33 -12.73
N PRO A 157 11.20 34.65 -14.01
CA PRO A 157 10.78 33.83 -15.15
C PRO A 157 11.19 32.36 -15.05
N SER A 158 12.31 32.07 -14.38
CA SER A 158 12.74 30.70 -14.09
C SER A 158 11.70 29.91 -13.27
N VAL A 159 11.07 30.55 -12.29
CA VAL A 159 10.01 29.94 -11.46
C VAL A 159 8.77 29.69 -12.31
N VAL A 160 8.36 30.65 -13.16
CA VAL A 160 7.22 30.45 -14.07
C VAL A 160 7.49 29.35 -15.09
N ASN A 161 8.72 29.22 -15.56
CA ASN A 161 9.09 28.17 -16.51
C ASN A 161 9.11 26.78 -15.85
N ALA A 162 9.48 26.70 -14.56
CA ALA A 162 9.50 25.45 -13.81
C ALA A 162 8.10 25.04 -13.32
N CYS A 163 7.35 25.98 -12.76
CA CYS A 163 6.10 25.75 -12.05
C CYS A 163 4.85 26.05 -12.89
N GLY A 164 5.00 26.79 -13.99
CA GLY A 164 3.88 27.39 -14.72
C GLY A 164 3.39 28.69 -14.08
N GLN A 165 2.30 29.21 -14.63
CA GLN A 165 1.60 30.42 -14.15
C GLN A 165 0.83 30.18 -12.84
N ASP A 166 0.59 28.91 -12.51
CA ASP A 166 -0.05 28.46 -11.29
C ASP A 166 0.99 27.77 -10.41
N LEU A 167 1.33 28.42 -9.29
CA LEU A 167 2.29 27.90 -8.34
C LEU A 167 1.80 26.63 -7.61
N SER A 168 0.55 26.19 -7.77
CA SER A 168 0.04 24.90 -7.25
C SER A 168 0.89 23.71 -7.66
N LYS A 169 1.53 23.81 -8.82
CA LYS A 169 2.39 22.76 -9.34
C LYS A 169 3.73 22.67 -8.63
N CYS A 170 4.06 23.58 -7.71
CA CYS A 170 5.34 23.64 -7.00
C CYS A 170 5.21 23.76 -5.47
N PHE A 171 4.01 23.91 -4.93
CA PHE A 171 3.80 24.19 -3.52
C PHE A 171 2.73 23.27 -2.92
N VAL A 172 3.01 22.66 -1.76
CA VAL A 172 2.01 21.93 -0.97
C VAL A 172 1.30 22.94 -0.06
N ARG A 173 -0.01 22.74 0.14
CA ARG A 173 -0.81 23.46 1.13
C ARG A 173 -0.21 23.22 2.53
N SER A 174 0.16 24.28 3.25
CA SER A 174 0.51 24.19 4.67
C SER A 174 -0.65 23.54 5.45
N SER A 175 -0.35 22.68 6.42
CA SER A 175 -1.35 22.08 7.32
C SER A 175 -2.01 23.11 8.24
N GLU A 176 -1.42 24.30 8.39
CA GLU A 176 -1.96 25.39 9.21
C GLU A 176 -2.47 26.53 8.31
N GLU A 177 -3.72 26.43 7.87
CA GLU A 177 -4.42 27.45 7.08
C GLU A 177 -4.47 28.82 7.78
N ASN A 178 -4.43 28.84 9.12
CA ASN A 178 -4.40 30.06 9.92
C ASN A 178 -3.00 30.73 9.93
N GLU A 179 -1.92 29.95 9.84
CA GLU A 179 -0.56 30.49 9.72
C GLU A 179 -0.31 31.08 8.33
N ALA A 180 -0.79 30.42 7.28
CA ALA A 180 -0.74 30.95 5.92
C ALA A 180 -1.54 32.25 5.75
N ARG A 181 -2.69 32.36 6.46
CA ARG A 181 -3.46 33.60 6.59
C ARG A 181 -2.71 34.71 7.33
N ASN A 182 -1.84 34.36 8.27
CA ASN A 182 -1.05 35.31 9.06
C ASN A 182 0.25 35.77 8.38
N SER A 183 0.53 35.33 7.14
CA SER A 183 1.63 35.86 6.33
C SER A 183 1.49 37.36 5.98
N GLU A 184 0.32 37.95 6.24
CA GLU A 184 0.14 39.42 6.30
C GLU A 184 0.97 40.10 7.41
N LEU A 185 1.45 39.35 8.41
CA LEU A 185 2.23 39.85 9.55
C LEU A 185 3.75 39.67 9.42
N GLY A 186 4.26 39.28 8.24
CA GLY A 186 5.71 39.32 7.95
C GLY A 186 6.52 38.11 8.42
N THR A 187 5.92 36.94 8.61
CA THR A 187 6.66 35.69 8.80
C THR A 187 7.04 35.08 7.45
N THR A 188 8.31 34.72 7.29
CA THR A 188 8.83 33.97 6.14
C THR A 188 8.38 32.52 6.23
N GLU A 189 7.65 32.02 5.23
CA GLU A 189 7.38 30.59 5.12
C GLU A 189 8.55 29.91 4.41
N ASN A 190 9.19 28.95 5.08
CA ASN A 190 10.12 28.01 4.44
C ASN A 190 9.32 26.78 4.04
N PHE A 191 8.93 26.72 2.77
CA PHE A 191 8.35 25.52 2.21
C PHE A 191 9.47 24.59 1.74
N ASP A 192 9.47 23.36 2.29
CA ASP A 192 10.39 22.33 1.85
C ASP A 192 9.64 21.16 1.20
N SER A 193 9.43 21.26 -0.12
CA SER A 193 8.92 20.14 -0.93
C SER A 193 9.75 18.88 -0.75
N ARG A 194 11.05 18.98 -0.38
CA ARG A 194 11.86 17.80 -0.04
C ARG A 194 11.27 17.05 1.13
N PHE A 195 10.83 17.74 2.18
CA PHE A 195 10.28 17.06 3.36
C PHE A 195 9.02 16.29 2.98
N ALA A 196 8.09 16.91 2.24
CA ALA A 196 6.87 16.23 1.78
C ALA A 196 7.17 15.04 0.86
N VAL A 197 8.07 15.22 -0.12
CA VAL A 197 8.48 14.17 -1.06
C VAL A 197 9.19 13.04 -0.33
N MET A 198 10.19 13.34 0.50
CA MET A 198 10.93 12.32 1.26
C MET A 198 10.03 11.60 2.26
N ARG A 199 9.11 12.33 2.92
CA ARG A 199 8.12 11.72 3.82
C ARG A 199 7.25 10.75 3.03
N SER A 200 6.72 11.15 1.88
CA SER A 200 5.90 10.28 1.04
C SER A 200 6.69 9.08 0.48
N LEU A 201 7.89 9.29 -0.06
CA LEU A 201 8.75 8.22 -0.54
C LEU A 201 9.08 7.23 0.58
N SER A 202 9.33 7.72 1.80
CA SER A 202 9.60 6.89 2.97
C SER A 202 8.41 6.02 3.38
N ARG A 203 7.18 6.44 3.05
CA ARG A 203 5.92 5.75 3.34
C ARG A 203 5.42 4.92 2.15
N GLN A 204 6.09 4.95 1.01
CA GLN A 204 5.62 4.37 -0.25
C GLN A 204 5.22 2.90 -0.13
N ALA A 205 5.98 2.08 0.61
CA ALA A 205 5.63 0.67 0.84
C ALA A 205 4.27 0.52 1.55
N ALA A 206 4.03 1.34 2.59
CA ALA A 206 2.77 1.36 3.32
C ALA A 206 1.63 1.96 2.51
N GLY A 207 1.92 2.98 1.71
CA GLY A 207 0.99 3.57 0.75
C GLY A 207 0.48 2.55 -0.28
N LEU A 208 1.40 1.78 -0.87
CA LEU A 208 1.09 0.70 -1.80
C LEU A 208 0.21 -0.37 -1.15
N ALA A 209 0.61 -0.87 0.02
CA ALA A 209 -0.16 -1.88 0.75
C ALA A 209 -1.57 -1.40 1.13
N THR A 210 -1.67 -0.13 1.53
CA THR A 210 -2.95 0.53 1.83
C THR A 210 -3.83 0.64 0.60
N ALA A 211 -3.29 1.09 -0.54
CA ALA A 211 -4.07 1.20 -1.77
C ALA A 211 -4.58 -0.17 -2.22
N VAL A 212 -3.75 -1.22 -2.16
CA VAL A 212 -4.16 -2.61 -2.42
C VAL A 212 -5.32 -3.04 -1.51
N ALA A 213 -5.22 -2.77 -0.21
CA ALA A 213 -6.24 -3.14 0.77
C ALA A 213 -7.55 -2.36 0.59
N VAL A 214 -7.47 -1.04 0.36
CA VAL A 214 -8.64 -0.16 0.24
C VAL A 214 -9.38 -0.39 -1.09
N GLU A 215 -8.66 -0.67 -2.17
CA GLU A 215 -9.25 -1.06 -3.47
C GLU A 215 -9.73 -2.52 -3.49
N ASN A 216 -9.55 -3.25 -2.39
CA ASN A 216 -9.99 -4.64 -2.20
C ASN A 216 -9.39 -5.63 -3.22
N TYR A 217 -8.15 -5.39 -3.65
CA TYR A 217 -7.40 -6.42 -4.38
C TYR A 217 -6.94 -7.53 -3.41
N PRO A 218 -6.60 -8.73 -3.93
CA PRO A 218 -5.91 -9.74 -3.14
C PRO A 218 -4.66 -9.14 -2.49
N TYR A 219 -4.51 -9.29 -1.18
CA TYR A 219 -3.42 -8.65 -0.44
C TYR A 219 -2.03 -9.18 -0.83
N THR A 220 -1.94 -10.36 -1.45
CA THR A 220 -0.70 -10.84 -2.09
C THR A 220 -0.21 -9.92 -3.22
N LYS A 221 -1.09 -9.07 -3.78
CA LYS A 221 -0.75 -8.06 -4.80
C LYS A 221 0.27 -7.04 -4.30
N ILE A 222 0.43 -6.83 -2.98
CA ILE A 222 1.47 -5.92 -2.46
C ILE A 222 2.90 -6.36 -2.86
N LEU A 223 3.07 -7.62 -3.25
CA LEU A 223 4.32 -8.23 -3.72
C LEU A 223 4.34 -8.42 -5.25
N GLU A 224 3.41 -7.80 -5.99
CA GLU A 224 3.39 -7.95 -7.44
C GLU A 224 4.61 -7.26 -8.10
N PRO A 225 5.38 -7.97 -8.94
CA PRO A 225 6.46 -7.36 -9.70
C PRO A 225 5.96 -6.20 -10.57
N GLY A 226 6.73 -5.12 -10.64
CA GLY A 226 6.40 -3.90 -11.37
C GLY A 226 5.36 -3.01 -10.69
N LEU A 227 4.74 -3.46 -9.59
CA LEU A 227 3.78 -2.65 -8.85
C LEU A 227 4.49 -1.64 -7.94
N THR A 228 4.04 -0.39 -8.00
CA THR A 228 4.43 0.69 -7.10
C THR A 228 3.21 1.56 -6.78
N ALA A 229 3.40 2.59 -5.97
CA ALA A 229 2.35 3.56 -5.71
C ALA A 229 2.92 4.97 -5.58
N VAL A 230 2.10 5.96 -5.95
CA VAL A 230 2.46 7.40 -5.87
C VAL A 230 1.31 8.18 -5.27
N ASP A 231 1.63 9.13 -4.40
CA ASP A 231 0.70 10.18 -3.99
C ASP A 231 1.04 11.50 -4.73
N GLY A 232 0.42 12.59 -4.33
CA GLY A 232 0.67 13.93 -4.87
C GLY A 232 2.11 14.40 -4.74
N ALA A 233 2.76 14.16 -3.61
CA ALA A 233 4.15 14.54 -3.40
C ALA A 233 5.09 13.78 -4.35
N ILE A 234 4.93 12.46 -4.45
CA ILE A 234 5.75 11.65 -5.37
C ILE A 234 5.43 11.98 -6.83
N ALA A 235 4.17 12.17 -7.18
CA ALA A 235 3.76 12.53 -8.54
C ALA A 235 4.37 13.87 -8.96
N HIS A 236 4.30 14.87 -8.08
CA HIS A 236 4.95 16.15 -8.27
C HIS A 236 6.46 16.00 -8.49
N PHE A 237 7.15 15.23 -7.65
CA PHE A 237 8.58 14.99 -7.78
C PHE A 237 8.94 14.39 -9.14
N TYR A 238 8.24 13.35 -9.58
CA TYR A 238 8.49 12.71 -10.88
C TYR A 238 8.11 13.60 -12.08
N SER A 239 7.20 14.56 -11.90
CA SER A 239 6.84 15.51 -12.95
C SER A 239 7.90 16.59 -13.22
N GLN A 240 8.87 16.76 -12.33
CA GLN A 240 9.92 17.78 -12.46
C GLN A 240 10.94 17.42 -13.55
N LYS A 241 10.72 17.93 -14.77
CA LYS A 241 11.58 17.66 -15.95
C LYS A 241 13.08 17.96 -15.75
N HIS A 242 13.42 18.86 -14.83
CA HIS A 242 14.81 19.23 -14.53
C HIS A 242 15.50 18.29 -13.54
N HIS A 243 14.74 17.48 -12.80
CA HIS A 243 15.24 16.46 -11.87
C HIS A 243 15.11 15.06 -12.44
N PHE A 244 13.97 14.78 -13.07
CA PHE A 244 13.66 13.50 -13.67
C PHE A 244 13.24 13.71 -15.11
N ARG A 245 13.99 13.10 -16.03
CA ARG A 245 13.60 13.03 -17.43
C ARG A 245 12.61 11.89 -17.63
N ILE A 246 11.43 12.03 -17.02
CA ILE A 246 10.44 10.96 -16.99
C ILE A 246 10.00 10.49 -18.38
N ASN A 247 10.01 11.42 -19.34
CA ASN A 247 9.72 11.13 -20.74
C ASN A 247 10.80 10.25 -21.41
N GLU A 248 11.98 10.13 -20.81
CA GLU A 248 13.06 9.23 -21.28
C GLU A 248 12.98 7.84 -20.61
N LEU A 249 12.10 7.63 -19.64
CA LEU A 249 11.96 6.37 -18.91
C LEU A 249 11.00 5.35 -19.57
N ASP A 250 10.49 5.66 -20.76
CA ASP A 250 9.55 4.81 -21.52
C ASP A 250 8.39 4.27 -20.64
N LEU A 251 7.79 5.16 -19.85
CA LEU A 251 6.66 4.81 -19.00
C LEU A 251 5.38 4.69 -19.82
N ASP A 252 4.47 3.82 -19.35
CA ASP A 252 3.12 3.73 -19.91
C ASP A 252 2.45 5.12 -19.92
N PRO A 253 1.82 5.55 -21.03
CA PRO A 253 1.08 6.81 -21.10
C PRO A 253 0.04 6.99 -19.99
N GLU A 254 -0.55 5.92 -19.49
CA GLU A 254 -1.46 5.93 -18.34
C GLU A 254 -0.74 6.37 -17.06
N ILE A 255 0.48 5.87 -16.81
CA ILE A 255 1.31 6.32 -15.69
C ILE A 255 1.61 7.82 -15.81
N VAL A 256 2.01 8.27 -17.01
CA VAL A 256 2.28 9.69 -17.25
C VAL A 256 1.04 10.54 -16.96
N SER A 257 -0.14 10.07 -17.38
CA SER A 257 -1.42 10.73 -17.12
C SER A 257 -1.74 10.81 -15.62
N ILE A 258 -1.59 9.70 -14.88
CA ILE A 258 -1.81 9.67 -13.42
C ILE A 258 -0.90 10.66 -12.72
N LEU A 259 0.38 10.70 -13.09
CA LEU A 259 1.35 11.63 -12.52
C LEU A 259 1.00 13.09 -12.83
N SER A 260 0.59 13.39 -14.07
CA SER A 260 0.23 14.77 -14.46
C SER A 260 -1.08 15.27 -13.83
N ASN A 261 -2.00 14.36 -13.49
CA ASN A 261 -3.33 14.70 -12.97
C ASN A 261 -3.43 14.58 -11.44
N THR A 262 -2.38 14.11 -10.76
CA THR A 262 -2.37 14.00 -9.30
C THR A 262 -1.91 15.32 -8.70
N ALA A 263 -2.81 15.99 -7.98
CA ALA A 263 -2.50 17.23 -7.29
C ALA A 263 -1.48 16.98 -6.16
N LEU A 264 -0.53 17.89 -5.98
CA LEU A 264 0.51 17.78 -4.97
C LEU A 264 -0.01 17.54 -3.53
N PRO A 265 -1.14 18.15 -3.08
CA PRO A 265 -1.71 17.86 -1.77
C PRO A 265 -2.46 16.52 -1.64
N ASP A 266 -2.59 15.74 -2.71
CA ASP A 266 -3.24 14.43 -2.68
C ASP A 266 -2.39 13.47 -1.85
N THR A 267 -2.83 13.12 -0.64
CA THR A 267 -2.11 12.19 0.23
C THR A 267 -2.49 10.74 -0.01
N ARG A 268 -3.37 10.45 -0.98
CA ARG A 268 -3.79 9.10 -1.31
C ARG A 268 -2.88 8.52 -2.38
N TYR A 269 -2.19 7.46 -2.01
CA TYR A 269 -1.42 6.63 -2.93
C TYR A 269 -2.32 5.98 -3.97
N LYS A 270 -1.93 6.14 -5.23
CA LYS A 270 -2.51 5.51 -6.41
C LYS A 270 -1.56 4.43 -6.90
N LEU A 271 -2.10 3.25 -7.19
CA LEU A 271 -1.31 2.14 -7.71
C LEU A 271 -0.84 2.43 -9.13
N LEU A 272 0.42 2.13 -9.41
CA LEU A 272 1.01 2.15 -10.74
C LEU A 272 1.66 0.81 -11.02
N LYS A 273 1.48 0.28 -12.23
CA LYS A 273 2.16 -0.94 -12.67
C LYS A 273 2.99 -0.64 -13.90
N THR A 274 4.30 -0.89 -13.82
CA THR A 274 5.17 -0.74 -14.99
C THR A 274 4.85 -1.81 -16.04
N THR A 275 4.74 -1.41 -17.30
CA THR A 275 4.46 -2.30 -18.44
C THR A 275 5.59 -3.29 -18.71
N HIS A 276 6.82 -2.88 -18.41
CA HIS A 276 7.98 -3.75 -18.48
C HIS A 276 8.09 -4.52 -17.17
N ALA A 277 8.05 -5.85 -17.26
CA ALA A 277 8.37 -6.75 -16.16
C ALA A 277 9.86 -6.61 -15.84
N ASN A 278 10.24 -5.56 -15.11
CA ASN A 278 11.59 -5.42 -14.60
C ASN A 278 11.76 -6.51 -13.54
N PRO A 279 12.59 -7.54 -13.78
CA PRO A 279 12.73 -8.67 -12.87
C PRO A 279 13.25 -8.22 -11.49
N ASN A 280 13.89 -7.05 -11.40
CA ASN A 280 14.40 -6.49 -10.16
C ASN A 280 13.31 -5.81 -9.31
N THR A 281 12.04 -5.88 -9.68
CA THR A 281 10.94 -5.28 -8.91
C THR A 281 10.08 -6.35 -8.25
N GLY A 282 9.61 -6.10 -7.02
CA GLY A 282 8.86 -7.06 -6.20
C GLY A 282 7.84 -6.36 -5.30
N GLY A 283 7.07 -5.42 -5.86
CA GLY A 283 6.08 -4.64 -5.13
C GLY A 283 6.72 -3.81 -4.01
N ILE A 284 6.19 -3.95 -2.79
CA ILE A 284 6.68 -3.26 -1.59
C ILE A 284 8.20 -3.42 -1.37
N LEU A 285 8.78 -4.56 -1.75
CA LEU A 285 10.19 -4.87 -1.55
C LEU A 285 11.14 -4.00 -2.39
N SER A 286 10.62 -3.41 -3.46
CA SER A 286 11.34 -2.51 -4.38
C SER A 286 10.96 -1.04 -4.22
N THR A 287 10.13 -0.69 -3.23
CA THR A 287 9.75 0.71 -2.99
C THR A 287 10.90 1.48 -2.35
N PHE A 288 10.94 2.80 -2.56
CA PHE A 288 11.98 3.66 -1.97
C PHE A 288 12.01 3.51 -0.45
N GLY A 289 10.85 3.60 0.20
CA GLY A 289 10.74 3.50 1.66
C GLY A 289 11.31 2.20 2.22
N TRP A 290 11.07 1.06 1.56
CA TRP A 290 11.63 -0.22 1.98
C TRP A 290 13.15 -0.26 1.79
N LEU A 291 13.62 0.03 0.57
CA LEU A 291 15.01 -0.08 0.18
C LEU A 291 15.92 0.87 0.98
N ARG A 292 15.45 2.10 1.23
CA ARG A 292 16.22 3.12 1.95
C ARG A 292 16.21 2.91 3.47
N ARG A 293 15.08 2.44 4.03
CA ARG A 293 14.98 2.14 5.46
C ARG A 293 15.87 0.95 5.83
N TYR A 294 15.88 -0.06 4.99
CA TYR A 294 16.65 -1.28 5.18
C TYR A 294 17.83 -1.27 4.23
N ASP A 295 18.86 -0.49 4.59
CA ASP A 295 19.95 -0.14 3.67
C ASP A 295 20.79 -1.33 3.19
N LYS A 296 20.98 -2.34 4.04
CA LYS A 296 21.79 -3.53 3.75
C LYS A 296 20.93 -4.68 3.27
N ASN A 297 21.42 -5.50 2.33
CA ASN A 297 20.67 -6.62 1.77
C ASN A 297 20.25 -7.64 2.84
N ARG A 298 21.14 -7.93 3.80
CA ARG A 298 20.82 -8.76 4.97
C ARG A 298 19.75 -8.12 5.85
N THR A 299 19.78 -6.80 6.05
CA THR A 299 18.72 -6.10 6.79
C THR A 299 17.37 -6.20 6.06
N ARG A 300 17.35 -6.06 4.73
CA ARG A 300 16.14 -6.25 3.90
C ARG A 300 15.58 -7.66 4.04
N GLY A 301 16.44 -8.67 3.92
CA GLY A 301 16.08 -10.08 4.12
C GLY A 301 15.52 -10.33 5.53
N ASN A 302 16.17 -9.76 6.55
CA ASN A 302 15.77 -9.91 7.94
C ASN A 302 14.37 -9.32 8.19
N GLU A 303 14.15 -8.09 7.74
CA GLU A 303 12.90 -7.38 7.97
C GLU A 303 11.77 -7.95 7.13
N LEU A 304 12.04 -8.48 5.94
CA LEU A 304 11.09 -9.28 5.16
C LEU A 304 10.63 -10.52 5.94
N TYR A 305 11.57 -11.31 6.45
CA TYR A 305 11.30 -12.54 7.19
C TYR A 305 10.48 -12.27 8.46
N LYS A 306 10.84 -11.20 9.16
CA LYS A 306 10.15 -10.76 10.38
C LYS A 306 8.76 -10.21 10.10
N ARG A 307 8.61 -9.33 9.12
CA ARG A 307 7.39 -8.53 8.94
C ARG A 307 6.36 -9.18 8.04
N LEU A 308 6.81 -9.94 7.04
CA LEU A 308 5.93 -10.57 6.06
C LEU A 308 5.75 -12.06 6.31
N LEU A 309 6.66 -12.71 7.06
CA LEU A 309 6.57 -14.13 7.39
C LEU A 309 6.46 -14.41 8.90
N CYS A 310 6.59 -13.38 9.75
CA CYS A 310 6.47 -13.48 11.21
C CYS A 310 7.43 -14.52 11.81
N ARG A 311 8.62 -14.60 11.22
CA ARG A 311 9.71 -15.46 11.68
C ARG A 311 10.86 -14.57 12.14
N ASP A 312 11.41 -14.90 13.31
CA ASP A 312 12.59 -14.24 13.83
C ASP A 312 13.83 -15.10 13.56
N PHE A 313 14.93 -14.45 13.21
CA PHE A 313 16.24 -15.11 13.22
C PHE A 313 16.69 -15.21 14.67
N THR A 314 16.58 -16.39 15.24
CA THR A 314 17.24 -16.72 16.49
C THR A 314 18.61 -17.28 16.14
N ALA A 315 19.65 -16.51 16.40
CA ALA A 315 21.01 -17.00 16.31
C ALA A 315 21.42 -17.48 17.70
N ASP A 316 21.80 -18.75 17.82
CA ASP A 316 22.48 -19.26 19.00
C ASP A 316 23.92 -18.74 19.00
N LEU A 317 24.06 -17.45 19.34
CA LEU A 317 25.35 -16.80 19.36
C LEU A 317 26.15 -17.34 20.54
N PRO A 318 27.42 -17.75 20.31
CA PRO A 318 28.28 -18.14 21.41
C PRO A 318 28.48 -16.95 22.35
N ARG A 319 28.59 -17.21 23.66
CA ARG A 319 28.86 -16.16 24.67
C ARG A 319 30.12 -15.34 24.36
N VAL A 320 31.07 -15.94 23.65
CA VAL A 320 32.30 -15.30 23.20
C VAL A 320 32.37 -15.47 21.69
N PHE A 321 32.29 -14.35 20.97
CA PHE A 321 32.55 -14.35 19.53
C PHE A 321 34.05 -14.49 19.27
N PRO A 322 34.46 -15.35 18.32
CA PRO A 322 35.82 -15.31 17.80
C PRO A 322 36.09 -13.92 17.23
N GLN A 323 37.27 -13.36 17.47
CA GLN A 323 37.70 -12.08 16.90
C GLN A 323 37.72 -12.11 15.37
N ASP A 324 38.00 -13.28 14.78
CA ASP A 324 37.91 -13.55 13.35
C ASP A 324 37.27 -14.94 13.16
N PRO A 325 35.94 -15.00 12.96
CA PRO A 325 35.24 -16.27 12.79
C PRO A 325 35.51 -16.95 11.44
N GLY A 326 36.24 -16.30 10.52
CA GLY A 326 36.43 -16.79 9.16
C GLY A 326 35.13 -16.81 8.36
N ASN A 327 34.86 -17.90 7.62
CA ASN A 327 33.65 -18.05 6.84
C ASN A 327 32.42 -18.26 7.74
N LEU A 328 31.62 -17.20 7.92
CA LEU A 328 30.41 -17.20 8.77
C LEU A 328 29.36 -18.26 8.40
N ARG A 329 29.40 -18.82 7.18
CA ARG A 329 28.52 -19.93 6.76
C ARG A 329 28.95 -21.27 7.35
N GLU A 330 30.20 -21.38 7.77
CA GLU A 330 30.80 -22.60 8.32
C GLU A 330 31.03 -22.49 9.83
N THR A 331 31.16 -21.27 10.36
CA THR A 331 31.39 -21.03 11.79
C THR A 331 30.20 -21.45 12.64
N GLU A 332 30.48 -22.19 13.71
CA GLU A 332 29.49 -22.56 14.74
C GLU A 332 28.84 -21.31 15.36
N GLY A 333 27.53 -21.36 15.59
CA GLY A 333 26.72 -20.22 16.03
C GLY A 333 26.32 -19.22 14.93
N CYS A 334 27.11 -19.09 13.85
CA CYS A 334 26.80 -18.21 12.71
C CYS A 334 26.08 -18.93 11.57
N LYS A 335 26.43 -20.21 11.33
CA LYS A 335 25.96 -20.98 10.16
C LYS A 335 24.44 -20.98 9.96
N GLY A 336 23.66 -21.06 11.04
CA GLY A 336 22.19 -21.15 10.96
C GLY A 336 21.57 -19.86 10.44
N CYS A 337 21.98 -18.72 10.98
CA CYS A 337 21.53 -17.41 10.53
C CYS A 337 21.95 -17.17 9.07
N HIS A 338 23.22 -17.42 8.74
CA HIS A 338 23.72 -17.19 7.38
C HIS A 338 23.12 -18.14 6.33
N ALA A 339 22.84 -19.40 6.67
CA ALA A 339 22.20 -20.34 5.76
C ALA A 339 20.78 -19.90 5.35
N THR A 340 20.08 -19.13 6.18
CA THR A 340 18.74 -18.63 5.87
C THR A 340 18.76 -17.19 5.36
N LEU A 341 19.59 -16.32 5.94
CA LEU A 341 19.59 -14.89 5.65
C LEU A 341 20.38 -14.53 4.38
N ASP A 342 21.51 -15.20 4.12
CA ASP A 342 22.30 -14.88 2.94
C ASP A 342 21.53 -15.16 1.63
N PRO A 343 20.79 -16.28 1.49
CA PRO A 343 19.98 -16.50 0.29
C PRO A 343 18.90 -15.44 0.08
N LEU A 344 18.25 -14.99 1.15
CA LEU A 344 17.31 -13.87 1.09
C LEU A 344 17.98 -12.56 0.68
N ALA A 345 19.16 -12.28 1.23
CA ALA A 345 19.93 -11.09 0.90
C ALA A 345 20.37 -11.08 -0.58
N ASP A 346 20.69 -12.24 -1.15
CA ASP A 346 21.14 -12.37 -2.54
C ASP A 346 20.10 -11.85 -3.54
N PHE A 347 18.80 -12.00 -3.27
CA PHE A 347 17.73 -11.43 -4.10
C PHE A 347 17.71 -9.90 -4.16
N PHE A 348 18.27 -9.22 -3.16
CA PHE A 348 18.32 -7.76 -3.11
C PHE A 348 19.58 -7.17 -3.76
N LYS A 349 20.56 -8.00 -4.13
CA LYS A 349 21.83 -7.52 -4.70
C LYS A 349 21.65 -6.63 -5.92
N ALA A 350 20.65 -6.86 -6.76
CA ALA A 350 20.36 -6.00 -7.92
C ALA A 350 20.17 -4.51 -7.57
N TRP A 351 19.79 -4.21 -6.33
CA TRP A 351 19.59 -2.84 -5.84
C TRP A 351 20.82 -2.24 -5.16
N GLY A 352 21.92 -2.96 -4.93
CA GLY A 352 23.05 -2.43 -4.17
C GLY A 352 22.71 -2.10 -2.71
N GLU A 353 23.65 -1.48 -2.00
CA GLU A 353 23.51 -1.10 -0.58
C GLU A 353 23.99 0.35 -0.41
N GLY A 354 23.48 1.10 0.56
CA GLY A 354 23.93 2.46 0.80
C GLY A 354 23.51 3.44 -0.29
N ALA A 355 24.39 4.43 -0.53
CA ALA A 355 24.25 5.41 -1.61
C ALA A 355 24.30 4.77 -3.02
N ASP A 356 24.76 3.51 -3.14
CA ASP A 356 24.83 2.77 -4.40
C ASP A 356 23.46 2.22 -4.88
N LEU A 357 22.38 2.51 -4.15
CA LEU A 357 21.01 2.07 -4.44
C LEU A 357 20.55 2.26 -5.89
N TYR A 358 21.18 3.20 -6.61
CA TYR A 358 20.85 3.57 -7.99
C TYR A 358 22.06 3.60 -8.94
N SER A 359 23.24 3.13 -8.52
CA SER A 359 24.39 2.99 -9.43
C SER A 359 24.23 1.83 -10.41
N GLY A 360 23.23 0.97 -10.16
CA GLY A 360 22.59 0.09 -11.13
C GLY A 360 23.57 -0.78 -11.89
N ARG A 361 24.25 -1.73 -11.21
CA ARG A 361 25.20 -2.65 -11.87
C ARG A 361 25.71 -3.80 -11.00
N GLN A 362 24.92 -4.33 -10.08
CA GLN A 362 25.31 -5.54 -9.35
C GLN A 362 24.82 -6.81 -10.07
N ALA A 363 25.66 -7.85 -10.07
CA ALA A 363 25.34 -9.12 -10.71
C ALA A 363 24.17 -9.81 -10.01
N LEU A 364 23.24 -10.35 -10.80
CA LEU A 364 22.22 -11.26 -10.30
C LEU A 364 22.89 -12.52 -9.77
N VAL A 365 22.42 -13.01 -8.62
CA VAL A 365 22.96 -14.21 -7.97
C VAL A 365 21.86 -15.26 -7.92
N SER A 366 22.14 -16.43 -8.51
CA SER A 366 21.25 -17.60 -8.35
C SER A 366 21.26 -18.03 -6.89
N THR A 367 20.07 -18.16 -6.31
CA THR A 367 19.88 -18.45 -4.89
C THR A 367 18.58 -19.22 -4.66
N GLU A 368 18.35 -19.67 -3.44
CA GLU A 368 17.19 -20.46 -3.06
C GLU A 368 16.53 -19.92 -1.79
N PHE A 369 15.21 -19.81 -1.80
CA PHE A 369 14.44 -19.54 -0.60
C PHE A 369 13.21 -20.45 -0.52
N ALA A 370 12.99 -21.05 0.65
CA ALA A 370 11.88 -21.98 0.91
C ALA A 370 11.78 -23.12 -0.13
N GLY A 371 12.91 -23.71 -0.53
CA GLY A 371 12.94 -24.80 -1.52
C GLY A 371 12.77 -24.35 -2.98
N LYS A 372 12.69 -23.05 -3.24
CA LYS A 372 12.44 -22.49 -4.57
C LYS A 372 13.63 -21.64 -5.03
N GLN A 373 14.13 -21.96 -6.22
CA GLN A 373 15.21 -21.24 -6.87
C GLN A 373 14.72 -19.89 -7.39
N GLY A 374 15.61 -18.90 -7.41
CA GLY A 374 15.37 -17.61 -8.02
C GLY A 374 16.64 -16.78 -8.14
N THR A 375 16.56 -15.68 -8.88
CA THR A 375 17.69 -14.79 -9.17
C THR A 375 17.37 -13.32 -8.94
N THR A 376 16.08 -13.00 -8.82
CA THR A 376 15.58 -11.63 -8.92
C THR A 376 14.57 -11.34 -7.83
N LEU A 377 14.35 -10.05 -7.54
CA LEU A 377 13.37 -9.66 -6.52
C LEU A 377 11.94 -10.06 -6.92
N ALA A 378 11.64 -10.12 -8.21
CA ALA A 378 10.38 -10.66 -8.71
C ALA A 378 10.20 -12.14 -8.34
N ASP A 379 11.26 -12.95 -8.46
CA ASP A 379 11.23 -14.36 -8.06
C ASP A 379 10.95 -14.49 -6.56
N LEU A 380 11.68 -13.74 -5.72
CA LEU A 380 11.46 -13.73 -4.27
C LEU A 380 10.03 -13.33 -3.92
N ALA A 381 9.52 -12.28 -4.56
CA ALA A 381 8.16 -11.81 -4.32
C ALA A 381 7.13 -12.89 -4.70
N ASN A 382 7.31 -13.59 -5.82
CA ASN A 382 6.45 -14.70 -6.23
C ASN A 382 6.55 -15.91 -5.28
N ILE A 383 7.76 -16.22 -4.79
CA ILE A 383 7.98 -17.27 -3.79
C ILE A 383 7.13 -16.96 -2.54
N ILE A 384 7.24 -15.74 -1.99
CA ILE A 384 6.51 -15.32 -0.78
C ILE A 384 5.00 -15.29 -1.00
N ARG A 385 4.53 -14.79 -2.16
CA ARG A 385 3.10 -14.78 -2.50
C ARG A 385 2.44 -16.16 -2.48
N SER A 386 3.24 -17.20 -2.69
CA SER A 386 2.80 -18.60 -2.68
C SER A 386 3.09 -19.34 -1.37
N ASP A 387 3.70 -18.68 -0.38
CA ASP A 387 3.99 -19.25 0.94
C ASP A 387 2.83 -18.97 1.91
N GLU A 388 2.26 -20.00 2.52
CA GLU A 388 1.19 -19.86 3.54
C GLU A 388 1.63 -19.06 4.76
N ALA A 389 2.94 -18.96 5.03
CA ALA A 389 3.47 -18.12 6.10
C ALA A 389 3.15 -16.64 5.87
N PHE A 390 3.01 -16.19 4.61
CA PHE A 390 2.57 -14.83 4.31
C PHE A 390 1.13 -14.59 4.79
N ALA A 391 0.21 -15.51 4.51
CA ALA A 391 -1.16 -15.46 4.99
C ALA A 391 -1.21 -15.47 6.53
N THR A 392 -0.49 -16.40 7.13
CA THR A 392 -0.41 -16.57 8.59
C THR A 392 0.11 -15.31 9.28
N CYS A 393 1.19 -14.73 8.76
CA CYS A 393 1.77 -13.51 9.33
C CYS A 393 0.85 -12.31 9.16
N THR A 394 0.17 -12.19 8.02
CA THR A 394 -0.82 -11.12 7.81
C THR A 394 -1.93 -11.19 8.87
N VAL A 395 -2.48 -12.38 9.13
CA VAL A 395 -3.48 -12.60 10.19
C VAL A 395 -2.95 -12.22 11.57
N GLN A 396 -1.72 -12.63 11.91
CA GLN A 396 -1.09 -12.27 13.20
C GLN A 396 -0.91 -10.76 13.35
N ASN A 397 -0.49 -10.07 12.29
CA ASN A 397 -0.31 -8.62 12.31
C ASN A 397 -1.64 -7.87 12.43
N VAL A 398 -2.68 -8.27 11.68
CA VAL A 398 -4.01 -7.65 11.78
C VAL A 398 -4.64 -7.91 13.15
N TRP A 399 -4.49 -9.13 13.69
CA TRP A 399 -4.90 -9.43 15.07
C TRP A 399 -4.18 -8.54 16.07
N GLY A 400 -2.85 -8.43 15.97
CA GLY A 400 -2.04 -7.55 16.82
C GLY A 400 -2.47 -6.09 16.77
N TRP A 401 -2.90 -5.61 15.61
CA TRP A 401 -3.43 -4.26 15.43
C TRP A 401 -4.80 -4.07 16.09
N LEU A 402 -5.75 -4.96 15.81
CA LEU A 402 -7.13 -4.83 16.27
C LEU A 402 -7.29 -5.16 17.75
N MET A 403 -6.61 -6.21 18.23
CA MET A 403 -6.70 -6.69 19.61
C MET A 403 -5.68 -6.02 20.54
N GLY A 404 -4.66 -5.35 19.99
CA GLY A 404 -3.57 -4.78 20.78
C GLY A 404 -2.65 -5.81 21.44
N ARG A 405 -2.77 -7.10 21.08
CA ARG A 405 -2.00 -8.21 21.63
C ARG A 405 -1.75 -9.30 20.58
N LYS A 406 -0.75 -10.16 20.81
CA LYS A 406 -0.55 -11.36 20.00
C LYS A 406 -1.63 -12.41 20.30
N PHE A 407 -1.75 -13.41 19.42
CA PHE A 407 -2.47 -14.64 19.73
C PHE A 407 -1.83 -15.34 20.92
N TYR A 408 -2.65 -15.87 21.82
CA TYR A 408 -2.21 -16.82 22.84
C TYR A 408 -2.00 -18.21 22.24
N THR A 409 -1.30 -19.07 22.96
CA THR A 409 -0.99 -20.44 22.50
C THR A 409 -2.25 -21.28 22.27
N ASP A 410 -3.29 -21.11 23.09
CA ASP A 410 -4.59 -21.80 22.97
C ASP A 410 -5.50 -21.21 21.89
N GLU A 411 -5.19 -20.02 21.37
CA GLU A 411 -5.89 -19.41 20.23
C GLU A 411 -5.31 -19.86 18.88
N GLU A 412 -4.43 -20.87 18.85
CA GLU A 412 -3.89 -21.46 17.62
C GLU A 412 -4.96 -21.93 16.62
N PRO A 413 -6.06 -22.61 17.05
CA PRO A 413 -7.13 -22.99 16.13
C PRO A 413 -7.84 -21.77 15.54
N LEU A 414 -8.04 -20.71 16.33
CA LEU A 414 -8.65 -19.46 15.87
C LEU A 414 -7.77 -18.75 14.85
N ARG A 415 -6.45 -18.69 15.09
CA ARG A 415 -5.48 -18.18 14.12
C ARG A 415 -5.54 -18.94 12.80
N THR A 416 -5.62 -20.27 12.88
CA THR A 416 -5.74 -21.14 11.69
C THR A 416 -7.05 -20.87 10.95
N ALA A 417 -8.18 -20.72 11.66
CA ALA A 417 -9.46 -20.39 11.04
C ALA A 417 -9.43 -19.04 10.31
N PHE A 418 -8.84 -18.00 10.90
CA PHE A 418 -8.67 -16.72 10.21
C PHE A 418 -7.71 -16.79 9.01
N LYS A 419 -6.64 -17.58 9.09
CA LYS A 419 -5.74 -17.84 7.95
C LYS A 419 -6.51 -18.48 6.80
N ASP A 420 -7.26 -19.55 7.08
CA ASP A 420 -8.02 -20.26 6.06
C ASP A 420 -9.12 -19.37 5.47
N TYR A 421 -9.78 -18.57 6.31
CA TYR A 421 -10.74 -17.57 5.85
C TYR A 421 -10.09 -16.53 4.91
N PHE A 422 -8.94 -15.99 5.30
CA PHE A 422 -8.20 -15.02 4.50
C PHE A 422 -7.78 -15.60 3.14
N ILE A 423 -7.34 -16.87 3.09
CA ILE A 423 -7.03 -17.55 1.84
C ILE A 423 -8.31 -17.76 1.00
N ARG A 424 -9.40 -18.26 1.60
CA ARG A 424 -10.69 -18.49 0.91
C ARG A 424 -11.34 -17.22 0.40
N SER A 425 -11.16 -16.09 1.08
CA SER A 425 -11.61 -14.76 0.63
C SER A 425 -10.66 -14.12 -0.40
N ASN A 426 -9.79 -14.94 -1.04
CA ASN A 426 -8.79 -14.50 -2.00
C ASN A 426 -7.88 -13.39 -1.45
N TYR A 427 -7.42 -13.56 -0.21
CA TYR A 427 -6.56 -12.63 0.49
C TYR A 427 -7.19 -11.23 0.65
N SER A 428 -8.51 -11.10 0.81
CA SER A 428 -9.09 -9.77 1.05
C SER A 428 -8.74 -9.26 2.45
N PHE A 429 -8.04 -8.13 2.49
CA PHE A 429 -7.67 -7.48 3.74
C PHE A 429 -8.90 -6.95 4.50
N LYS A 430 -9.89 -6.41 3.78
CA LYS A 430 -11.13 -5.89 4.37
C LYS A 430 -11.94 -7.00 5.05
N GLU A 431 -12.04 -8.16 4.39
CA GLU A 431 -12.68 -9.36 4.94
C GLU A 431 -12.02 -9.82 6.22
N LEU A 432 -10.69 -9.88 6.24
CA LEU A 432 -9.93 -10.26 7.43
C LEU A 432 -10.17 -9.28 8.59
N VAL A 433 -10.14 -7.97 8.33
CA VAL A 433 -10.42 -6.94 9.34
C VAL A 433 -11.83 -7.08 9.90
N TYR A 434 -12.82 -7.32 9.04
CA TYR A 434 -14.20 -7.53 9.47
C TYR A 434 -14.37 -8.80 10.30
N ALA A 435 -13.83 -9.92 9.81
CA ALA A 435 -13.93 -11.20 10.50
C ALA A 435 -13.37 -11.10 11.92
N ILE A 436 -12.23 -10.42 12.10
CA ILE A 436 -11.65 -10.22 13.43
C ILE A 436 -12.49 -9.24 14.27
N THR A 437 -12.92 -8.11 13.73
CA THR A 437 -13.68 -7.08 14.49
C THR A 437 -15.10 -7.50 14.86
N THR A 438 -15.65 -8.52 14.19
CA THR A 438 -16.98 -9.08 14.48
C THR A 438 -16.92 -10.44 15.19
N HIS A 439 -15.71 -10.92 15.50
CA HIS A 439 -15.50 -12.12 16.30
C HIS A 439 -15.85 -11.87 17.78
N PRO A 440 -16.43 -12.84 18.50
CA PRO A 440 -16.73 -12.72 19.93
C PRO A 440 -15.55 -12.25 20.77
N SER A 441 -14.33 -12.78 20.55
CA SER A 441 -13.14 -12.35 21.29
C SER A 441 -12.83 -10.85 21.14
N PHE A 442 -13.13 -10.24 19.98
CA PHE A 442 -12.99 -8.79 19.81
C PHE A 442 -14.14 -8.04 20.50
N MET A 443 -15.38 -8.51 20.37
CA MET A 443 -16.56 -7.86 20.94
C MET A 443 -16.56 -7.85 22.47
N GLU A 444 -16.14 -8.95 23.09
CA GLU A 444 -15.99 -9.06 24.54
C GLU A 444 -14.78 -8.24 25.05
N GLY A 445 -13.77 -8.01 24.21
CA GLY A 445 -12.54 -7.32 24.62
C GLY A 445 -11.71 -8.09 25.65
N ALA A 446 -12.04 -9.36 25.88
CA ALA A 446 -11.40 -10.26 26.83
C ALA A 446 -10.90 -11.53 26.11
N ARG A 447 -10.17 -12.38 26.85
CA ARG A 447 -9.91 -13.76 26.40
C ARG A 447 -11.25 -14.48 26.47
N SER A 448 -11.83 -14.84 25.33
CA SER A 448 -13.05 -15.63 25.33
C SER A 448 -12.66 -17.07 25.75
N ASP A 449 -13.05 -17.50 26.95
CA ASP A 449 -12.97 -18.92 27.35
C ASP A 449 -13.96 -19.79 26.56
N ALA A 450 -14.81 -19.17 25.75
CA ALA A 450 -15.73 -19.84 24.85
C ALA A 450 -14.95 -20.63 23.78
N ILE A 451 -15.24 -21.94 23.72
CA ILE A 451 -14.83 -22.80 22.61
C ILE A 451 -15.36 -22.15 21.32
N VAL A 452 -14.44 -21.75 20.45
CA VAL A 452 -14.77 -21.14 19.16
C VAL A 452 -15.51 -22.17 18.30
N THR A 453 -16.84 -22.18 18.37
CA THR A 453 -17.69 -22.86 17.40
C THR A 453 -17.64 -22.04 16.12
N ASP A 454 -17.05 -22.61 15.06
CA ASP A 454 -16.87 -22.06 13.71
C ASP A 454 -17.01 -20.52 13.59
N PRO A 455 -15.90 -19.77 13.69
CA PRO A 455 -15.90 -18.30 13.76
C PRO A 455 -16.35 -17.62 12.46
N LEU A 456 -16.73 -18.40 11.44
CA LEU A 456 -16.95 -17.96 10.06
C LEU A 456 -18.36 -18.22 9.56
N THR A 457 -19.31 -18.46 10.48
CA THR A 457 -20.73 -18.73 10.15
C THR A 457 -21.50 -17.49 9.67
N ALA A 458 -20.95 -16.28 9.82
CA ALA A 458 -21.49 -15.07 9.19
C ALA A 458 -20.98 -14.96 7.73
N PRO A 459 -21.83 -14.56 6.77
CA PRO A 459 -21.42 -14.44 5.37
C PRO A 459 -20.23 -13.46 5.26
N PRO A 460 -19.29 -13.71 4.33
CA PRO A 460 -18.21 -12.76 4.05
C PRO A 460 -18.79 -11.38 3.73
N LEU A 461 -17.96 -10.35 3.82
CA LEU A 461 -18.25 -8.97 3.45
C LEU A 461 -18.58 -8.83 1.95
N GLY A 462 -19.66 -9.47 1.53
CA GLY A 462 -19.91 -9.80 0.15
C GLY A 462 -19.26 -11.13 -0.20
N THR A 463 -19.74 -11.74 -1.27
CA THR A 463 -18.91 -12.66 -2.02
C THR A 463 -17.54 -11.99 -2.28
N VAL A 464 -16.45 -12.78 -2.40
CA VAL A 464 -15.29 -12.35 -3.21
C VAL A 464 -15.90 -11.61 -4.39
N PRO A 465 -15.56 -10.35 -4.72
CA PRO A 465 -16.26 -9.68 -5.79
C PRO A 465 -16.29 -10.62 -7.00
N GLU A 466 -17.46 -11.16 -7.32
CA GLU A 466 -17.79 -11.29 -8.72
C GLU A 466 -17.60 -9.87 -9.21
N ALA A 467 -16.53 -9.70 -9.99
CA ALA A 467 -15.95 -8.43 -10.38
C ALA A 467 -17.04 -7.36 -10.35
N VAL A 468 -17.02 -6.48 -9.32
CA VAL A 468 -18.08 -5.51 -8.95
C VAL A 468 -19.06 -5.41 -10.10
N ALA A 469 -20.25 -6.05 -9.99
CA ALA A 469 -21.22 -6.15 -11.09
C ALA A 469 -21.15 -4.85 -11.88
N THR A 470 -20.56 -4.95 -13.07
CA THR A 470 -20.04 -3.75 -13.72
C THR A 470 -21.28 -2.93 -13.98
N THR A 471 -21.36 -1.72 -13.42
CA THR A 471 -22.55 -0.90 -13.64
C THR A 471 -22.55 -0.53 -15.11
N CYS A 472 -23.37 -1.25 -15.87
CA CYS A 472 -23.51 -1.05 -17.30
C CYS A 472 -24.34 0.21 -17.49
N ASP A 473 -23.64 1.30 -17.73
CA ASP A 473 -24.17 2.64 -17.97
C ASP A 473 -25.04 2.74 -19.23
N ARG A 474 -25.00 1.72 -20.08
CA ARG A 474 -25.85 1.57 -21.27
C ARG A 474 -25.98 0.10 -21.68
N THR A 475 -26.80 -0.16 -22.70
CA THR A 475 -26.81 -1.44 -23.40
C THR A 475 -25.50 -1.63 -24.18
N TYR A 476 -24.89 -2.80 -24.01
CA TYR A 476 -23.71 -3.24 -24.73
C TYR A 476 -24.12 -4.35 -25.70
N THR A 477 -23.70 -4.23 -26.95
CA THR A 477 -24.02 -5.20 -28.01
C THR A 477 -22.75 -5.73 -28.63
N TYR A 478 -22.79 -6.97 -29.11
CA TYR A 478 -21.65 -7.56 -29.82
C TYR A 478 -21.19 -6.68 -30.98
N ALA A 479 -22.10 -6.25 -31.85
CA ALA A 479 -21.78 -5.49 -33.06
C ALA A 479 -21.15 -4.12 -32.80
N ALA A 480 -21.62 -3.38 -31.79
CA ALA A 480 -21.12 -2.04 -31.50
C ALA A 480 -19.89 -2.03 -30.58
N ASP A 481 -19.84 -2.95 -29.62
CA ASP A 481 -18.94 -2.81 -28.46
C ASP A 481 -17.80 -3.83 -28.43
N ILE A 482 -18.03 -5.02 -28.99
CA ILE A 482 -17.10 -6.16 -28.98
C ILE A 482 -16.45 -6.34 -30.36
N ALA A 483 -17.24 -6.50 -31.42
CA ALA A 483 -16.77 -6.81 -32.78
C ALA A 483 -15.66 -5.87 -33.30
N PRO A 484 -15.76 -4.52 -33.13
CA PRO A 484 -14.71 -3.61 -33.58
C PRO A 484 -13.38 -3.76 -32.82
N LYS A 485 -13.39 -4.45 -31.69
CA LYS A 485 -12.27 -4.62 -30.76
C LYS A 485 -11.77 -6.06 -30.65
N ILE A 486 -12.33 -7.01 -31.41
CA ILE A 486 -11.89 -8.42 -31.39
C ILE A 486 -10.42 -8.57 -31.76
N THR A 487 -9.90 -7.67 -32.61
CA THR A 487 -8.48 -7.65 -32.97
C THR A 487 -7.56 -7.47 -31.76
N LEU A 488 -8.04 -6.81 -30.69
CA LEU A 488 -7.32 -6.66 -29.42
C LEU A 488 -7.15 -8.00 -28.68
N CYS A 489 -7.92 -9.03 -29.04
CA CYS A 489 -7.87 -10.37 -28.44
C CYS A 489 -7.38 -11.48 -29.38
N THR A 490 -6.76 -11.14 -30.51
CA THR A 490 -6.21 -12.13 -31.47
C THR A 490 -5.14 -13.06 -30.87
N SER A 491 -4.57 -12.68 -29.72
CA SER A 491 -3.58 -13.46 -28.96
C SER A 491 -4.07 -13.96 -27.58
N CYS A 492 -5.35 -13.78 -27.22
CA CYS A 492 -5.88 -14.02 -25.88
C CYS A 492 -5.90 -15.50 -25.39
N HIS A 493 -5.45 -16.49 -26.18
CA HIS A 493 -5.57 -17.90 -25.82
C HIS A 493 -4.28 -18.71 -26.01
N ARG A 494 -3.32 -18.57 -25.08
CA ARG A 494 -2.23 -19.54 -24.87
C ARG A 494 -2.26 -20.10 -23.44
N ALA A 495 -3.21 -20.99 -23.17
CA ALA A 495 -3.12 -21.95 -22.07
C ALA A 495 -3.96 -23.19 -22.44
N GLY A 496 -3.31 -24.24 -22.95
CA GLY A 496 -3.96 -25.49 -23.39
C GLY A 496 -3.96 -25.70 -24.90
N THR A 497 -3.93 -26.96 -25.34
CA THR A 497 -3.57 -27.42 -26.70
C THR A 497 -4.59 -27.18 -27.82
N THR A 498 -5.70 -26.48 -27.57
CA THR A 498 -6.66 -26.08 -28.61
C THR A 498 -7.05 -24.61 -28.47
N ARG A 499 -6.63 -23.79 -29.45
CA ARG A 499 -7.07 -22.40 -29.56
C ARG A 499 -8.57 -22.38 -29.85
N GLN A 500 -9.36 -21.81 -28.95
CA GLN A 500 -10.76 -21.47 -29.23
C GLN A 500 -10.78 -20.13 -29.96
N SER A 501 -11.48 -20.05 -31.10
CA SER A 501 -11.63 -18.81 -31.86
C SER A 501 -12.70 -17.92 -31.19
N LEU A 502 -12.46 -16.59 -31.19
CA LEU A 502 -13.34 -15.54 -30.65
C LEU A 502 -13.69 -14.52 -31.75
N GLU A 503 -14.05 -15.00 -32.93
CA GLU A 503 -14.33 -14.19 -34.13
C GLU A 503 -15.82 -13.90 -34.34
N THR A 504 -16.69 -14.66 -33.67
CA THR A 504 -18.14 -14.62 -33.85
C THR A 504 -18.86 -14.39 -32.53
N GLU A 505 -20.06 -13.83 -32.60
CA GLU A 505 -20.92 -13.59 -31.43
C GLU A 505 -21.19 -14.88 -30.65
N ALA A 506 -21.47 -15.98 -31.35
CA ALA A 506 -21.70 -17.29 -30.74
C ALA A 506 -20.50 -17.77 -29.89
N GLN A 507 -19.27 -17.52 -30.35
CA GLN A 507 -18.06 -17.88 -29.60
C GLN A 507 -17.89 -17.01 -28.34
N TRP A 508 -18.18 -15.72 -28.42
CA TRP A 508 -18.17 -14.83 -27.26
C TRP A 508 -19.28 -15.14 -26.25
N GLY A 509 -20.43 -15.65 -26.71
CA GLY A 509 -21.49 -16.15 -25.84
C GLY A 509 -21.05 -17.32 -24.96
N ILE A 510 -20.19 -18.21 -25.50
CA ILE A 510 -19.69 -19.41 -24.82
C ILE A 510 -18.46 -19.07 -23.95
N TRP A 511 -17.50 -18.30 -24.47
CA TRP A 511 -16.17 -18.12 -23.86
C TRP A 511 -15.94 -16.73 -23.23
N GLY A 512 -16.94 -15.83 -23.27
CA GLY A 512 -16.80 -14.44 -22.82
C GLY A 512 -16.38 -14.30 -21.35
N ASN A 513 -16.91 -15.13 -20.45
CA ASN A 513 -16.53 -15.10 -19.03
C ASN A 513 -15.05 -15.47 -18.82
N THR A 514 -14.55 -16.48 -19.55
CA THR A 514 -13.14 -16.87 -19.54
C THR A 514 -12.25 -15.74 -20.08
N ALA A 515 -12.68 -15.08 -21.15
CA ALA A 515 -11.96 -13.92 -21.70
C ALA A 515 -11.88 -12.76 -20.69
N VAL A 516 -12.97 -12.46 -19.96
CA VAL A 516 -12.99 -11.44 -18.88
C VAL A 516 -12.03 -11.78 -17.75
N GLN A 517 -11.97 -13.04 -17.32
CA GLN A 517 -11.03 -13.49 -16.29
C GLN A 517 -9.57 -13.35 -16.74
N MET A 518 -9.27 -13.72 -17.98
CA MET A 518 -7.92 -13.55 -18.55
C MET A 518 -7.53 -12.08 -18.71
N MET A 519 -8.49 -11.23 -19.11
CA MET A 519 -8.30 -9.78 -19.17
C MET A 519 -8.05 -9.15 -17.79
N GLY A 520 -8.65 -9.70 -16.73
CA GLY A 520 -8.51 -9.23 -15.35
C GLY A 520 -7.27 -9.75 -14.61
N SER A 521 -6.79 -10.95 -14.94
CA SER A 521 -5.63 -11.58 -14.28
C SER A 521 -4.28 -11.04 -14.76
N GLY A 522 -4.27 -10.23 -15.82
CA GLY A 522 -3.04 -9.73 -16.44
C GLY A 522 -2.22 -10.82 -17.14
N GLN A 523 -2.79 -12.01 -17.36
CA GLN A 523 -2.15 -13.12 -18.09
C GLN A 523 -2.21 -12.95 -19.62
N MET A 524 -2.63 -11.79 -20.11
CA MET A 524 -2.60 -11.50 -21.55
C MET A 524 -1.18 -11.21 -22.03
N PRO A 525 -0.81 -11.67 -23.24
CA PRO A 525 0.45 -11.27 -23.87
C PRO A 525 0.51 -9.76 -24.13
N PRO A 526 1.70 -9.16 -24.24
CA PRO A 526 1.86 -7.72 -24.38
C PRO A 526 1.21 -7.17 -25.65
N GLY A 527 0.35 -6.16 -25.47
CA GLY A 527 -0.38 -5.38 -26.47
C GLY A 527 -1.90 -5.39 -26.24
N PRO A 528 -2.69 -4.52 -26.88
CA PRO A 528 -2.58 -3.05 -27.02
C PRO A 528 -2.83 -2.33 -25.68
N SER A 529 -2.96 -0.98 -25.67
CA SER A 529 -3.09 -0.17 -24.45
C SER A 529 -4.06 -0.77 -23.40
N ASN A 530 -3.63 -0.83 -22.13
CA ASN A 530 -4.42 -1.40 -21.03
C ASN A 530 -5.84 -0.81 -20.98
N SER A 531 -6.01 0.46 -21.33
CA SER A 531 -7.33 1.11 -21.38
C SER A 531 -8.28 0.50 -22.41
N GLN A 532 -7.81 0.17 -23.63
CA GLN A 532 -8.65 -0.46 -24.66
C GLN A 532 -9.04 -1.89 -24.31
N VAL A 533 -8.14 -2.61 -23.65
CA VAL A 533 -8.41 -3.96 -23.17
C VAL A 533 -9.32 -3.94 -21.94
N GLN A 534 -9.18 -2.99 -21.01
CA GLN A 534 -10.14 -2.79 -19.93
C GLN A 534 -11.50 -2.33 -20.46
N MET A 535 -11.55 -1.50 -21.51
CA MET A 535 -12.80 -1.14 -22.19
C MET A 535 -13.46 -2.35 -22.88
N LEU A 536 -12.68 -3.22 -23.52
CA LEU A 536 -13.17 -4.48 -24.08
C LEU A 536 -13.66 -5.42 -22.98
N ARG A 537 -12.89 -5.58 -21.90
CA ARG A 537 -13.26 -6.37 -20.72
C ARG A 537 -14.58 -5.88 -20.14
N LYS A 538 -14.73 -4.57 -19.92
CA LYS A 538 -15.96 -3.95 -19.45
C LYS A 538 -17.13 -4.22 -20.41
N ALA A 539 -16.90 -4.06 -21.72
CA ALA A 539 -17.93 -4.30 -22.73
C ALA A 539 -18.38 -5.76 -22.80
N VAL A 540 -17.45 -6.72 -22.73
CA VAL A 540 -17.75 -8.16 -22.73
C VAL A 540 -18.46 -8.57 -21.45
N GLN A 541 -18.00 -8.07 -20.30
CA GLN A 541 -18.63 -8.30 -19.01
C GLN A 541 -20.08 -7.78 -19.04
N CYS A 542 -20.30 -6.54 -19.46
CA CYS A 542 -21.64 -5.97 -19.57
C CYS A 542 -22.53 -6.66 -20.60
N TYR A 543 -21.99 -7.05 -21.75
CA TYR A 543 -22.73 -7.81 -22.77
C TYR A 543 -23.21 -9.15 -22.23
N LYS A 544 -22.37 -9.89 -21.49
CA LYS A 544 -22.73 -11.18 -20.88
C LYS A 544 -23.75 -11.04 -19.76
N GLU A 545 -23.66 -9.98 -18.96
CA GLU A 545 -24.65 -9.67 -17.91
C GLU A 545 -26.01 -9.31 -18.53
N GLN A 546 -26.04 -8.68 -19.71
CA GLN A 546 -27.27 -8.30 -20.44
C GLN A 546 -27.83 -9.42 -21.34
N ASN A 547 -27.02 -10.42 -21.67
CA ASN A 547 -27.36 -11.56 -22.54
C ASN A 547 -26.86 -12.87 -21.89
N PRO A 548 -27.51 -13.30 -20.78
CA PRO A 548 -27.05 -14.42 -19.96
C PRO A 548 -26.86 -15.72 -20.75
#